data_AF-A0A4Y9RYL0-F1
#
_entry.id   AF-A0A4Y9RYL0-F1
#
_cell.length_a   1.000
_cell.length_b   1.000
_cell.length_c   1.000
_cell.angle_alpha   90.00
_cell.angle_beta   90.00
_cell.angle_gamma   90.00
#
_symmetry.space_group_name_H-M   'P 1'
#
loop_
_entity.id
_entity.type
_entity.pdbx_description
1 polymer ?
#
loop_
_entity_poly.entity_id
_entity_poly.type
_entity_poly.pdbx_seq_one_letter_code
_entity_poly.pdbx_strand_id
1 'polypeptide(L)'
;MANSFYVYLLASGPCGYLYVGVTNDIVRRVAEHKSGLIPGYTADRGIDQLVWYETHQYIDQAILREKRIKRWLREWKFALVEKDNPRWLDLYGEVRAKAEPGSAAPTGLG
;
A
#
# COMPACT_ATOMS: atom_id res chain seq x y z
N MET A 1 -11.89 -12.76 15.05
CA MET A 1 -10.69 -12.17 14.43
C MET A 1 -11.03 -10.75 14.05
N ALA A 2 -10.23 -9.77 14.43
CA ALA A 2 -10.46 -8.38 14.02
C ALA A 2 -10.09 -8.25 12.53
N ASN A 3 -11.08 -8.01 11.66
CA ASN A 3 -10.79 -7.68 10.27
C ASN A 3 -10.10 -6.32 10.24
N SER A 4 -8.87 -6.28 9.74
CA SER A 4 -8.16 -5.02 9.50
C SER A 4 -8.39 -4.60 8.06
N PHE A 5 -8.85 -3.36 7.88
CA PHE A 5 -8.94 -2.71 6.58
C PHE A 5 -7.76 -1.76 6.43
N TYR A 6 -7.23 -1.66 5.22
CA TYR A 6 -6.06 -0.87 4.90
C TYR A 6 -6.45 0.20 3.91
N VAL A 7 -6.06 1.44 4.19
CA VAL A 7 -6.00 2.51 3.18
C VAL A 7 -4.56 2.64 2.77
N TYR A 8 -4.29 2.65 1.46
CA TYR A 8 -2.92 2.59 0.95
C TYR A 8 -2.69 3.56 -0.19
N LEU A 9 -1.43 3.98 -0.35
CA LEU A 9 -0.94 4.74 -1.49
C LEU A 9 0.10 3.91 -2.25
N LEU A 10 -0.13 3.78 -3.55
CA LEU A 10 0.89 3.32 -4.48
C LEU A 10 1.47 4.49 -5.27
N ALA A 11 2.75 4.39 -5.63
CA ALA A 11 3.42 5.38 -6.46
C ALA A 11 4.18 4.74 -7.62
N SER A 12 4.38 5.51 -8.70
CA SER A 12 5.33 5.17 -9.76
C SER A 12 6.77 5.64 -9.46
N GLY A 13 7.01 6.14 -8.24
CA GLY A 13 8.27 6.76 -7.80
C GLY A 13 8.06 8.10 -7.08
N PRO A 14 9.14 8.73 -6.57
CA PRO A 14 9.08 9.99 -5.85
C PRO A 14 8.41 11.09 -6.69
N CYS A 15 7.43 11.77 -6.10
CA CYS A 15 6.64 12.82 -6.76
C CYS A 15 5.93 12.39 -8.07
N GLY A 16 5.82 11.08 -8.33
CA GLY A 16 5.24 10.49 -9.54
C GLY A 16 3.71 10.34 -9.51
N TYR A 17 3.16 9.43 -10.30
CA TYR A 17 1.72 9.15 -10.26
C TYR A 17 1.37 8.43 -8.96
N LEU A 18 0.23 8.80 -8.37
CA LEU A 18 -0.28 8.20 -7.14
C LEU A 18 -1.60 7.49 -7.40
N TYR A 19 -1.77 6.36 -6.74
CA TYR A 19 -3.04 5.66 -6.61
C TYR A 19 -3.40 5.53 -5.13
N VAL A 20 -4.67 5.75 -4.81
CA VAL A 20 -5.20 5.62 -3.44
C VAL A 20 -6.29 4.55 -3.46
N GLY A 21 -6.18 3.57 -2.57
CA GLY A 21 -7.13 2.46 -2.49
C GLY A 21 -7.44 2.03 -1.07
N VAL A 22 -8.45 1.16 -0.96
CA VAL A 22 -8.80 0.43 0.26
C VAL A 22 -8.87 -1.07 0.00
N THR A 23 -8.44 -1.90 0.95
CA THR A 23 -8.50 -3.37 0.87
C THR A 23 -8.54 -3.99 2.26
N ASN A 24 -9.05 -5.22 2.41
CA ASN A 24 -8.89 -6.03 3.61
C ASN A 24 -7.68 -6.98 3.54
N ASP A 25 -7.02 -7.04 2.39
CA ASP A 25 -5.81 -7.83 2.14
C ASP A 25 -4.83 -6.99 1.31
N ILE A 26 -3.92 -6.31 2.00
CA ILE A 26 -2.95 -5.41 1.38
C ILE A 26 -1.83 -6.18 0.68
N VAL A 27 -1.44 -7.35 1.18
CA VAL A 27 -0.36 -8.16 0.58
C VAL A 27 -0.81 -8.65 -0.79
N ARG A 28 -1.99 -9.28 -0.87
CA ARG A 28 -2.53 -9.75 -2.14
C ARG A 28 -2.72 -8.60 -3.13
N ARG A 29 -3.29 -7.48 -2.66
CA ARG A 29 -3.60 -6.33 -3.52
C ARG A 29 -2.36 -5.68 -4.12
N VAL A 30 -1.29 -5.52 -3.34
CA VAL A 30 -0.04 -4.95 -3.85
C VAL A 30 0.66 -5.95 -4.80
N ALA A 31 0.61 -7.25 -4.52
CA ALA A 31 1.10 -8.27 -5.44
C ALA A 31 0.39 -8.23 -6.81
N GLU A 32 -0.93 -8.06 -6.82
CA GLU A 32 -1.73 -7.89 -8.04
C GLU A 32 -1.28 -6.66 -8.86
N HIS A 33 -0.99 -5.53 -8.22
CA HIS A 33 -0.48 -4.34 -8.91
C HIS A 33 0.95 -4.53 -9.44
N LYS A 34 1.85 -5.10 -8.64
CA LYS A 34 3.25 -5.36 -9.01
C LYS A 34 3.41 -6.32 -10.18
N SER A 35 2.53 -7.32 -10.26
CA SER A 35 2.53 -8.29 -11.34
C SER A 35 1.87 -7.77 -12.63
N GLY A 36 1.30 -6.56 -12.60
CA GLY A 36 0.54 -6.01 -13.74
C GLY A 36 -0.72 -6.80 -14.07
N LEU A 37 -1.18 -7.69 -13.17
CA LEU A 37 -2.35 -8.54 -13.39
C LEU A 37 -3.67 -7.75 -13.41
N ILE A 38 -3.66 -6.51 -12.91
CA ILE A 38 -4.77 -5.58 -13.03
C ILE A 38 -4.50 -4.64 -14.22
N PRO A 39 -5.07 -4.92 -15.40
CA PRO A 39 -4.96 -4.01 -16.54
C PRO A 39 -5.62 -2.65 -16.23
N GLY A 40 -5.02 -1.57 -16.74
CA GLY A 40 -5.53 -0.20 -16.62
C GLY A 40 -4.53 0.78 -16.01
N TYR A 41 -5.04 1.90 -15.48
CA TYR A 41 -4.27 3.10 -15.12
C TYR A 41 -2.98 2.86 -14.31
N THR A 42 -3.02 1.92 -13.36
CA THR A 42 -1.85 1.61 -12.54
C THR A 42 -0.77 0.84 -13.31
N ALA A 43 -1.17 -0.11 -14.16
CA ALA A 43 -0.24 -0.84 -15.01
C ALA A 43 0.37 0.09 -16.09
N ASP A 44 -0.48 0.90 -16.73
CA ASP A 44 -0.06 1.81 -17.81
C ASP A 44 0.95 2.87 -17.36
N ARG A 45 0.95 3.21 -16.06
CA ARG A 45 1.81 4.25 -15.47
C ARG A 45 2.88 3.69 -14.53
N GLY A 46 3.05 2.37 -14.45
CA GLY A 46 4.04 1.74 -13.57
C GLY A 46 3.84 2.08 -12.09
N ILE A 47 2.59 2.20 -11.64
CA ILE A 47 2.25 2.51 -10.24
C ILE A 47 2.22 1.19 -9.45
N ASP A 48 3.37 0.78 -8.93
CA ASP A 48 3.57 -0.53 -8.33
C ASP A 48 4.30 -0.53 -6.97
N GLN A 49 4.74 0.63 -6.48
CA GLN A 49 5.46 0.75 -5.21
C GLN A 49 4.51 1.11 -4.08
N LEU A 50 4.47 0.31 -3.01
CA LEU A 50 3.69 0.64 -1.82
C LEU A 50 4.47 1.65 -1.00
N VAL A 51 4.05 2.91 -0.98
CA VAL A 51 4.81 3.98 -0.34
C VAL A 51 4.23 4.43 0.99
N TRP A 52 2.96 4.12 1.25
CA TRP A 52 2.29 4.44 2.52
C TRP A 52 1.05 3.57 2.73
N TYR A 53 0.72 3.27 3.98
CA TYR A 53 -0.55 2.63 4.36
C TYR A 53 -0.96 2.99 5.79
N GLU A 54 -2.25 2.93 6.09
CA GLU A 54 -2.78 2.99 7.44
C GLU A 54 -3.88 1.93 7.66
N THR A 55 -4.04 1.48 8.91
CA THR A 55 -4.97 0.42 9.31
C THR A 55 -6.23 0.97 9.98
N HIS A 56 -7.35 0.31 9.75
CA HIS A 56 -8.68 0.64 10.30
C HIS A 56 -9.37 -0.63 10.78
N GLN A 57 -10.10 -0.54 11.89
CA GLN A 57 -10.91 -1.65 12.39
C GLN A 57 -12.23 -1.81 11.62
N TYR A 58 -12.77 -0.70 11.10
CA TYR A 58 -14.07 -0.68 10.45
C TYR A 58 -13.95 -0.19 8.99
N ILE A 59 -14.67 -0.86 8.08
CA ILE A 59 -14.59 -0.59 6.62
C ILE A 59 -15.09 0.81 6.26
N ASP A 60 -16.11 1.30 6.94
CA ASP A 60 -16.68 2.63 6.76
C ASP A 60 -15.64 3.71 7.10
N GLN A 61 -14.87 3.54 8.17
CA GLN A 61 -13.77 4.43 8.53
C GLN A 61 -12.67 4.45 7.47
N ALA A 62 -12.30 3.27 6.96
CA ALA A 62 -11.32 3.14 5.88
C ALA A 62 -11.81 3.81 4.58
N ILE A 63 -13.07 3.60 4.19
CA ILE A 63 -13.68 4.24 3.01
C ILE A 63 -13.75 5.76 3.17
N LEU A 64 -14.14 6.26 4.35
CA LEU A 64 -14.19 7.70 4.62
C LEU A 64 -12.80 8.32 4.56
N ARG A 65 -11.78 7.63 5.06
CA ARG A 65 -10.40 8.08 4.92
C ARG A 65 -9.96 8.09 3.46
N GLU A 66 -10.16 7.01 2.72
CA GLU A 66 -9.79 6.91 1.31
C GLU A 66 -10.41 8.07 0.50
N LYS A 67 -11.71 8.34 0.70
CA LYS A 67 -12.41 9.48 0.10
C LYS A 67 -11.81 10.83 0.46
N ARG A 68 -11.41 11.03 1.73
CA ARG A 68 -10.74 12.27 2.17
C ARG A 68 -9.40 12.43 1.46
N ILE A 69 -8.54 11.41 1.46
CA ILE A 69 -7.23 11.45 0.83
C ILE A 69 -7.37 11.69 -0.68
N LYS A 70 -8.31 11.02 -1.36
CA LYS A 70 -8.54 11.24 -2.81
C LYS A 70 -8.79 12.70 -3.16
N ARG A 71 -9.51 13.44 -2.30
CA ARG A 71 -9.83 14.88 -2.47
C ARG A 71 -8.69 15.84 -2.11
N TRP A 72 -7.62 15.36 -1.47
CA TRP A 72 -6.50 16.22 -1.13
C TRP A 72 -5.73 16.71 -2.36
N LEU A 73 -5.16 17.90 -2.20
CA LEU A 73 -4.13 18.42 -3.11
C LEU A 73 -2.98 17.42 -3.20
N ARG A 74 -2.30 17.42 -4.36
CA ARG A 74 -1.19 16.51 -4.64
C ARG A 74 -0.06 16.65 -3.60
N GLU A 75 0.29 17.88 -3.25
CA GLU A 75 1.33 18.20 -2.26
C GLU A 75 1.03 17.60 -0.89
N TRP A 76 -0.23 17.58 -0.47
CA TRP A 76 -0.61 17.01 0.83
C TRP A 76 -0.51 15.48 0.85
N LYS A 77 -0.73 14.83 -0.31
CA LYS A 77 -0.50 13.39 -0.46
C LYS A 77 0.99 13.07 -0.40
N PHE A 78 1.85 13.92 -0.97
CA PHE A 78 3.29 13.77 -0.88
C PHE A 78 3.79 13.97 0.54
N ALA A 79 3.35 15.05 1.21
CA ALA A 79 3.67 15.30 2.61
C ALA A 79 3.21 14.15 3.52
N LEU A 80 2.07 13.51 3.23
CA LEU A 80 1.61 12.31 3.96
C LEU A 80 2.61 11.15 3.84
N VAL A 81 3.12 10.88 2.63
CA VAL A 81 4.12 9.84 2.39
C VAL A 81 5.45 10.21 3.04
N GLU A 82 5.94 11.43 2.79
CA GLU A 82 7.26 11.90 3.22
C GLU A 82 7.41 12.01 4.73
N LYS A 83 6.31 12.19 5.45
CA LYS A 83 6.29 12.20 6.92
C LYS A 83 6.84 10.90 7.51
N ASP A 84 6.43 9.75 6.97
CA ASP A 84 6.76 8.43 7.51
C ASP A 84 7.76 7.66 6.61
N ASN A 85 7.86 8.02 5.33
CA ASN A 85 8.69 7.39 4.32
C ASN A 85 9.37 8.44 3.42
N PRO A 86 10.30 9.26 3.95
CA PRO A 86 10.95 10.35 3.22
C PRO A 86 11.81 9.87 2.05
N ARG A 87 12.22 8.60 2.07
CA ARG A 87 13.01 7.97 1.01
C ARG A 87 12.15 7.26 -0.04
N TRP A 88 10.83 7.32 0.09
CA TRP A 88 9.88 6.69 -0.84
C TRP A 88 10.18 5.20 -1.07
N LEU A 89 10.62 4.50 -0.02
CA LEU A 89 10.92 3.07 -0.09
C LEU A 89 9.64 2.28 -0.35
N ASP A 90 9.77 1.19 -1.10
CA ASP A 90 8.68 0.25 -1.27
C ASP A 90 8.50 -0.59 0.00
N LEU A 91 7.41 -0.33 0.71
CA LEU A 91 7.04 -0.93 2.00
C LEU A 91 6.45 -2.34 1.85
N TYR A 92 6.29 -2.84 0.62
CA TYR A 92 5.65 -4.14 0.37
C TYR A 92 6.33 -5.29 1.14
N GLY A 93 7.66 -5.32 1.18
CA GLY A 93 8.41 -6.36 1.91
C GLY A 93 8.12 -6.33 3.42
N GLU A 94 8.06 -5.15 4.02
CA GLU A 94 7.76 -4.98 5.45
C GLU A 94 6.33 -5.41 5.78
N VAL A 95 5.36 -5.03 4.94
CA VAL A 95 3.95 -5.38 5.13
C VAL A 95 3.73 -6.87 5.02
N ARG A 96 4.37 -7.52 4.03
CA ARG A 96 4.30 -8.97 3.86
C ARG A 96 4.88 -9.70 5.07
N ALA A 97 6.01 -9.27 5.60
CA ALA A 97 6.61 -9.86 6.80
C ALA A 97 5.72 -9.73 8.05
N LYS A 98 4.99 -8.61 8.18
CA LYS A 98 4.03 -8.41 9.30
C LYS A 98 2.76 -9.26 9.16
N ALA A 99 2.31 -9.53 7.93
CA ALA A 99 1.12 -10.32 7.66
C ALA A 99 1.34 -11.84 7.81
N GLU A 100 2.59 -12.30 7.68
CA GLU A 100 3.01 -13.69 7.86
C GLU A 100 3.91 -13.84 9.11
N PRO A 101 3.40 -13.74 10.35
CA PRO A 101 4.22 -13.83 11.57
C PRO A 101 4.82 -15.24 11.85
N GLY A 102 5.02 -16.07 10.82
CA GLY A 102 5.50 -17.45 10.93
C GLY A 102 6.41 -17.94 9.79
N SER A 103 6.78 -17.09 8.81
CA SER A 103 7.79 -17.47 7.81
C SER A 103 9.20 -17.25 8.37
N ALA A 104 9.50 -17.92 9.49
CA ALA A 104 10.87 -18.27 9.78
C ALA A 104 11.31 -19.16 8.61
N ALA A 105 12.26 -18.68 7.81
CA ALA A 105 12.93 -19.49 6.81
C ALA A 105 13.29 -20.86 7.42
N PRO A 106 13.20 -21.97 6.67
CA PRO A 106 13.83 -23.19 7.12
C PRO A 106 15.31 -22.86 7.33
N THR A 107 15.70 -22.76 8.60
CA THR A 107 17.10 -22.80 9.00
C THR A 107 17.61 -24.11 8.43
N GLY A 108 18.57 -24.03 7.49
CA GLY A 108 19.03 -25.20 6.76
C GLY A 108 19.45 -26.33 7.69
N LEU A 109 19.25 -27.56 7.26
CA LEU A 109 20.04 -28.71 7.66
C LEU A 109 19.77 -29.85 6.67
N GLY A 110 20.81 -30.34 5.99
CA GLY A 110 20.79 -31.55 5.15
C GLY A 110 21.43 -31.35 3.80
#